data_AF-A0A833HJS3-F1
#
_entry.id   AF-A0A833HJS3-F1
#
_cell.length_a   1.000
_cell.length_b   1.000
_cell.length_c   1.000
_cell.angle_alpha   90.00
_cell.angle_beta   90.00
_cell.angle_gamma   90.00
#
_symmetry.space_group_name_H-M   'P 1'
#
loop_
_entity.id
_entity.type
_entity.pdbx_description
1 polymer ?
#
loop_
_entity_poly.entity_id
_entity_poly.type
_entity_poly.pdbx_seq_one_letter_code
_entity_poly.pdbx_strand_id
1 'polypeptide(L)'
;MIPDARLRRLAAALFGAAALAAAAAPADVEDTLRARLRGRWAVVTSPIASECTDHYTDNVVAGRHASGPGPVLLPAGELVSIDNVDVGPLAGLSVNLGLLVPYRVETVDGPFTLHEHRRCRVQLKFDVSREVRRDAARAEEAVLAVLEVHDSATSARGSQAWNRREPEALPAGSEEVWAEYRVWKAQQVNAAVRRRLEEVLADAQATLRAMRDEPEYLESFAAGVAARRHESPGDCDALLGASFYVSGSGGPSKRGWEDGQRVAWASAVARGLTGCFVDVPPAR
;
A
#
# COMPACT_ATOMS: atom_id res chain seq x y z
N MET A 1 57.75 -77.84 -11.05
CA MET A 1 56.55 -78.63 -10.67
C MET A 1 55.36 -77.70 -10.59
N ILE A 2 54.50 -77.77 -11.60
CA ILE A 2 53.07 -77.43 -11.62
C ILE A 2 52.35 -78.61 -10.88
N PRO A 3 51.16 -78.53 -10.19
CA PRO A 3 49.97 -77.72 -10.50
C PRO A 3 49.11 -77.12 -9.35
N ASP A 4 48.21 -76.23 -9.79
CA ASP A 4 46.77 -76.06 -9.49
C ASP A 4 46.19 -76.05 -8.06
N ALA A 5 45.40 -75.01 -7.76
CA ALA A 5 43.93 -75.08 -7.95
C ALA A 5 43.19 -73.77 -7.58
N ARG A 6 42.71 -73.08 -8.63
CA ARG A 6 41.32 -72.69 -8.88
C ARG A 6 40.47 -71.96 -7.79
N LEU A 7 40.01 -70.78 -8.21
CA LEU A 7 38.61 -70.29 -8.20
C LEU A 7 37.95 -69.87 -6.86
N ARG A 8 37.58 -68.58 -6.73
CA ARG A 8 36.18 -68.08 -6.88
C ARG A 8 35.97 -66.62 -6.40
N ARG A 9 35.23 -65.88 -7.25
CA ARG A 9 34.27 -64.78 -6.96
C ARG A 9 34.87 -63.41 -6.61
N LEU A 10 34.88 -62.44 -7.53
CA LEU A 10 33.79 -61.55 -7.98
C LEU A 10 33.17 -60.68 -6.87
N ALA A 11 33.18 -59.37 -7.17
CA ALA A 11 32.37 -58.26 -6.65
C ALA A 11 32.81 -57.64 -5.32
N ALA A 12 33.22 -56.35 -5.35
CA ALA A 12 32.32 -55.27 -4.94
C ALA A 12 33.00 -53.88 -5.00
N ALA A 13 32.19 -52.91 -5.42
CA ALA A 13 32.27 -51.49 -5.10
C ALA A 13 33.30 -50.60 -5.83
N LEU A 14 32.95 -50.25 -7.08
CA LEU A 14 33.12 -48.87 -7.54
C LEU A 14 32.34 -47.95 -6.57
N PHE A 15 33.04 -47.24 -5.71
CA PHE A 15 32.47 -46.08 -5.01
C PHE A 15 32.48 -44.89 -5.99
N GLY A 16 31.34 -44.67 -6.62
CA GLY A 16 31.08 -43.49 -7.44
C GLY A 16 31.16 -42.23 -6.58
N ALA A 17 32.09 -41.35 -6.91
CA ALA A 17 32.06 -39.97 -6.50
C ALA A 17 30.92 -39.26 -7.26
N ALA A 18 29.70 -39.40 -6.76
CA ALA A 18 28.60 -38.53 -7.14
C ALA A 18 28.87 -37.17 -6.51
N ALA A 19 29.53 -36.29 -7.26
CA ALA A 19 29.56 -34.86 -6.96
C ALA A 19 28.11 -34.37 -7.01
N LEU A 20 27.50 -34.23 -5.83
CA LEU A 20 26.29 -33.44 -5.64
C LEU A 20 26.62 -32.02 -6.09
N ALA A 21 26.27 -31.69 -7.33
CA ALA A 21 26.15 -30.33 -7.77
C ALA A 21 25.06 -29.69 -6.91
N ALA A 22 25.48 -29.03 -5.83
CA ALA A 22 24.63 -28.14 -5.06
C ALA A 22 24.12 -27.09 -6.04
N ALA A 23 22.86 -27.20 -6.45
CA ALA A 23 22.22 -26.17 -7.23
C ALA A 23 22.29 -24.89 -6.38
N ALA A 24 23.09 -23.92 -6.83
CA ALA A 24 23.16 -22.60 -6.23
C ALA A 24 21.73 -22.09 -6.07
N ALA A 25 21.31 -21.96 -4.82
CA ALA A 25 19.95 -21.61 -4.50
C ALA A 25 19.71 -20.16 -4.96
N PRO A 26 18.51 -19.84 -5.48
CA PRO A 26 18.17 -18.50 -5.99
C PRO A 26 18.38 -17.36 -4.97
N ALA A 27 18.51 -17.66 -3.67
CA ALA A 27 18.91 -16.70 -2.64
C ALA A 27 20.29 -16.06 -2.93
N ASP A 28 21.22 -16.79 -3.55
CA ASP A 28 22.58 -16.29 -3.84
C ASP A 28 22.56 -15.17 -4.91
N VAL A 29 21.71 -15.31 -5.92
CA VAL A 29 21.61 -14.31 -7.01
C VAL A 29 21.00 -13.00 -6.48
N GLU A 30 19.90 -13.10 -5.73
CA GLU A 30 19.24 -11.93 -5.13
C GLU A 30 20.17 -11.19 -4.17
N ASP A 31 20.82 -11.92 -3.26
CA ASP A 31 21.74 -11.34 -2.28
C ASP A 31 22.96 -10.70 -2.96
N THR A 32 23.51 -11.35 -3.99
CA THR A 32 24.61 -10.80 -4.79
C THR A 32 24.22 -9.49 -5.47
N LEU A 33 23.05 -9.43 -6.12
CA LEU A 33 22.56 -8.22 -6.77
C LEU A 33 22.27 -7.11 -5.76
N ARG A 34 21.64 -7.44 -4.63
CA ARG A 34 21.40 -6.45 -3.57
C ARG A 34 22.70 -5.89 -3.03
N ALA A 35 23.71 -6.73 -2.80
CA ALA A 35 25.02 -6.26 -2.31
C ALA A 35 25.71 -5.29 -3.30
N ARG A 36 25.51 -5.47 -4.61
CA ARG A 36 26.12 -4.63 -5.65
C ARG A 36 25.33 -3.36 -5.96
N LEU A 37 24.00 -3.46 -5.98
CA LEU A 37 23.11 -2.45 -6.55
C LEU A 37 22.30 -1.69 -5.50
N ARG A 38 21.93 -2.30 -4.37
CA ARG A 38 21.09 -1.62 -3.37
C ARG A 38 21.84 -0.45 -2.74
N GLY A 39 21.16 0.69 -2.62
CA GLY A 39 21.73 1.93 -2.11
C GLY A 39 22.63 2.66 -3.11
N ARG A 40 22.83 2.12 -4.31
CA ARG A 40 23.51 2.82 -5.40
C ARG A 40 22.62 3.90 -6.00
N TRP A 41 23.27 4.79 -6.75
CA TRP A 41 22.61 5.84 -7.52
C TRP A 41 22.54 5.39 -8.97
N ALA A 42 21.49 5.79 -9.69
CA ALA A 42 21.41 5.52 -11.11
C ALA A 42 20.75 6.66 -11.87
N VAL A 43 21.03 6.71 -13.17
CA VAL A 43 20.27 7.49 -14.14
C VAL A 43 19.46 6.53 -15.00
N VAL A 44 18.15 6.72 -15.06
CA VAL A 44 17.26 5.88 -15.86
C VAL A 44 17.38 6.29 -17.33
N THR A 45 17.75 5.38 -18.21
CA THR A 45 18.05 5.72 -19.62
C THR A 45 16.84 5.68 -20.55
N SER A 46 15.69 5.21 -20.06
CA SER A 46 14.41 5.20 -20.77
C SER A 46 13.34 6.00 -20.00
N PRO A 47 12.29 6.50 -20.69
CA PRO A 47 11.12 7.04 -20.00
C PRO A 47 10.47 5.99 -19.07
N ILE A 48 9.84 6.45 -17.99
CA ILE A 48 9.12 5.63 -17.02
C ILE A 48 7.83 6.33 -16.59
N ALA A 49 6.88 5.59 -16.04
CA ALA A 49 5.65 6.14 -15.48
C ALA A 49 5.61 5.98 -13.95
N SER A 50 4.98 6.91 -13.25
CA SER A 50 4.71 6.81 -11.82
C SER A 50 3.36 7.41 -11.45
N GLU A 51 2.76 6.89 -10.38
CA GLU A 51 1.62 7.50 -9.71
C GLU A 51 2.04 8.53 -8.66
N CYS A 52 3.34 8.61 -8.35
CA CYS A 52 3.90 9.49 -7.32
C CYS A 52 3.18 9.37 -5.97
N THR A 53 2.88 8.12 -5.59
CA THR A 53 2.36 7.73 -4.27
C THR A 53 3.47 7.07 -3.44
N ASP A 54 3.13 6.58 -2.25
CA ASP A 54 4.07 5.84 -1.41
C ASP A 54 4.39 4.42 -1.94
N HIS A 55 3.64 3.96 -2.94
CA HIS A 55 3.80 2.66 -3.57
C HIS A 55 4.67 2.75 -4.84
N TYR A 56 5.33 1.65 -5.19
CA TYR A 56 6.08 1.56 -6.43
C TYR A 56 5.14 1.31 -7.60
N THR A 57 5.26 2.13 -8.64
CA THR A 57 4.51 1.95 -9.89
C THR A 57 5.23 0.99 -10.82
N ASP A 58 4.53 -0.05 -11.27
CA ASP A 58 5.07 -1.10 -12.11
C ASP A 58 5.44 -0.58 -13.51
N ASN A 59 6.68 -0.81 -13.93
CA ASN A 59 7.15 -0.50 -15.27
C ASN A 59 7.78 -1.75 -15.87
N VAL A 60 7.16 -2.32 -16.91
CA VAL A 60 7.68 -3.48 -17.64
C VAL A 60 8.88 -3.05 -18.48
N VAL A 61 9.99 -3.77 -18.35
CA VAL A 61 11.21 -3.55 -19.12
C VAL A 61 11.32 -4.65 -20.17
N ALA A 62 11.23 -4.25 -21.43
CA ALA A 62 11.44 -5.09 -22.61
C ALA A 62 12.71 -4.62 -23.35
N GLY A 63 13.80 -5.36 -23.15
CA GLY A 63 15.12 -4.96 -23.67
C GLY A 63 15.63 -3.68 -22.99
N ARG A 64 15.70 -2.58 -23.74
CA ARG A 64 16.19 -1.27 -23.26
C ARG A 64 15.08 -0.24 -22.99
N HIS A 65 13.81 -0.64 -23.11
CA HIS A 65 12.68 0.26 -22.95
C HIS A 65 11.87 -0.17 -21.73
N ALA A 66 11.58 0.80 -20.86
CA ALA A 66 10.61 0.64 -19.79
C ALA A 66 9.29 1.32 -20.15
N SER A 67 8.16 0.75 -19.72
CA SER A 67 6.85 1.39 -19.80
C SER A 67 5.95 0.90 -18.66
N GLY A 68 5.13 1.79 -18.12
CA GLY A 68 4.24 1.48 -17.01
C GLY A 68 2.93 2.25 -17.10
N PRO A 69 1.91 1.85 -16.32
CA PRO A 69 0.73 2.67 -16.11
C PRO A 69 1.09 3.80 -15.15
N GLY A 70 0.51 4.98 -15.33
CA GLY A 70 0.68 6.08 -14.39
C GLY A 70 0.32 7.42 -15.02
N PRO A 71 -0.27 8.36 -14.26
CA PRO A 71 -0.60 9.68 -14.76
C PRO A 71 0.65 10.54 -15.01
N VAL A 72 1.76 10.26 -14.31
CA VAL A 72 3.01 11.02 -14.47
C VAL A 72 3.96 10.25 -15.37
N LEU A 73 4.25 10.83 -16.53
CA LEU A 73 5.28 10.36 -17.44
C LEU A 73 6.58 11.11 -17.15
N LEU A 74 7.60 10.35 -16.74
CA LEU A 74 8.92 10.85 -16.45
C LEU A 74 9.82 10.58 -17.66
N PRO A 75 10.53 11.61 -18.17
CA PRO A 75 11.40 11.44 -19.32
C PRO A 75 12.59 10.53 -18.97
N ALA A 76 13.35 10.12 -19.99
CA ALA A 76 14.66 9.54 -19.74
C ALA A 76 15.58 10.54 -19.03
N GLY A 77 16.60 10.01 -18.37
CA GLY A 77 17.61 10.76 -17.65
C GLY A 77 17.25 11.11 -16.21
N GLU A 78 16.21 10.51 -15.63
CA GLU A 78 15.85 10.74 -14.22
C GLU A 78 16.90 10.17 -13.27
N LEU A 79 17.25 10.97 -12.24
CA LEU A 79 18.15 10.56 -11.18
C LEU A 79 17.39 9.82 -10.07
N VAL A 80 17.82 8.58 -9.77
CA VAL A 80 17.17 7.69 -8.83
C VAL A 80 18.15 7.08 -7.82
N SER A 81 17.63 6.64 -6.68
CA SER A 81 18.27 5.64 -5.80
C SER A 81 17.71 4.26 -6.09
N ILE A 82 18.56 3.23 -6.01
CA ILE A 82 18.13 1.84 -6.06
C ILE A 82 17.79 1.39 -4.65
N ASP A 83 16.50 1.31 -4.34
CA ASP A 83 16.02 1.05 -2.98
C ASP A 83 16.07 -0.45 -2.65
N ASN A 84 15.77 -1.29 -3.65
CA ASN A 84 15.79 -2.74 -3.52
C ASN A 84 15.92 -3.45 -4.89
N VAL A 85 16.38 -4.70 -4.88
CA VAL A 85 16.37 -5.61 -6.02
C VAL A 85 15.75 -6.93 -5.55
N ASP A 86 14.80 -7.47 -6.33
CA ASP A 86 14.11 -8.71 -6.02
C ASP A 86 14.22 -9.68 -7.18
N VAL A 87 14.56 -10.95 -6.88
CA VAL A 87 14.69 -12.02 -7.86
C VAL A 87 13.95 -13.27 -7.36
N GLY A 88 12.83 -13.58 -8.00
CA GLY A 88 11.99 -14.70 -7.58
C GLY A 88 11.40 -15.48 -8.75
N PRO A 89 10.99 -16.75 -8.51
CA PRO A 89 10.21 -17.51 -9.49
C PRO A 89 8.94 -16.78 -9.91
N LEU A 90 8.24 -16.17 -8.94
CA LEU A 90 7.01 -15.40 -9.11
C LEU A 90 7.28 -13.91 -9.35
N ALA A 91 8.24 -13.32 -8.63
CA ALA A 91 8.56 -11.90 -8.74
C ALA A 91 9.28 -11.52 -10.05
N GLY A 92 9.88 -12.51 -10.74
CA GLY A 92 10.74 -12.23 -11.90
C GLY A 92 12.07 -11.64 -11.45
N LEU A 93 12.63 -10.72 -12.25
CA LEU A 93 13.70 -9.80 -11.84
C LEU A 93 13.06 -8.41 -11.75
N SER A 94 13.15 -7.77 -10.60
CA SER A 94 12.62 -6.42 -10.44
C SER A 94 13.53 -5.52 -9.61
N VAL A 95 13.50 -4.22 -9.92
CA VAL A 95 14.33 -3.20 -9.27
C VAL A 95 13.44 -2.05 -8.83
N ASN A 96 13.47 -1.75 -7.54
CA ASN A 96 12.71 -0.67 -6.93
C ASN A 96 13.56 0.60 -6.90
N LEU A 97 13.01 1.68 -7.45
CA LEU A 97 13.67 2.95 -7.64
C LEU A 97 12.93 4.06 -6.90
N GLY A 98 13.66 4.88 -6.16
CA GLY A 98 13.18 6.13 -5.58
C GLY A 98 13.70 7.32 -6.38
N LEU A 99 12.81 8.15 -6.92
CA LEU A 99 13.23 9.38 -7.58
C LEU A 99 13.80 10.36 -6.56
N LEU A 100 14.96 10.95 -6.89
CA LEU A 100 15.59 11.92 -6.00
C LEU A 100 14.90 13.29 -6.05
N VAL A 101 14.51 13.70 -7.25
CA VAL A 101 13.88 15.00 -7.49
C VAL A 101 12.38 14.79 -7.35
N PRO A 102 11.71 15.43 -6.36
CA PRO A 102 10.27 15.28 -6.22
C PRO A 102 9.54 15.81 -7.45
N TYR A 103 8.31 15.34 -7.62
CA TYR A 103 7.40 15.78 -8.67
C TYR A 103 6.30 16.63 -8.04
N ARG A 104 5.96 17.74 -8.71
CA ARG A 104 4.82 18.57 -8.29
C ARG A 104 3.55 17.92 -8.79
N VAL A 105 2.72 17.45 -7.87
CA VAL A 105 1.41 16.89 -8.18
C VAL A 105 0.32 17.94 -7.95
N GLU A 106 -0.73 17.84 -8.74
CA GLU A 106 -1.97 18.60 -8.58
C GLU A 106 -3.05 17.67 -8.04
N THR A 107 -3.80 18.12 -7.05
CA THR A 107 -4.95 17.40 -6.51
C THR A 107 -6.13 18.35 -6.38
N VAL A 108 -7.29 17.94 -6.89
CA VAL A 108 -8.54 18.70 -6.78
C VAL A 108 -9.42 18.08 -5.72
N ASP A 109 -9.79 18.84 -4.69
CA ASP A 109 -10.73 18.43 -3.64
C ASP A 109 -11.70 19.57 -3.34
N GLY A 110 -12.98 19.37 -3.67
CA GLY A 110 -13.99 20.42 -3.60
C GLY A 110 -13.61 21.62 -4.49
N PRO A 111 -13.64 22.86 -3.98
CA PRO A 111 -13.29 24.06 -4.74
C PRO A 111 -11.78 24.34 -4.79
N PHE A 112 -10.93 23.49 -4.20
CA PHE A 112 -9.50 23.73 -4.08
C PHE A 112 -8.71 22.91 -5.10
N THR A 113 -7.75 23.58 -5.75
CA THR A 113 -6.65 22.94 -6.46
C THR A 113 -5.41 23.06 -5.60
N LEU A 114 -4.90 21.92 -5.15
CA LEU A 114 -3.77 21.81 -4.24
C LEU A 114 -2.53 21.36 -5.01
N HIS A 115 -1.40 21.98 -4.70
CA HIS A 115 -0.11 21.60 -5.25
C HIS A 115 0.83 21.19 -4.12
N GLU A 116 1.49 20.06 -4.31
CA GLU A 116 2.52 19.59 -3.38
C GLU A 116 3.62 18.83 -4.11
N HIS A 117 4.77 18.72 -3.45
CA HIS A 117 5.87 17.90 -3.92
C HIS A 117 5.74 16.50 -3.35
N ARG A 118 5.64 15.51 -4.23
CA ARG A 118 5.66 14.09 -3.85
C ARG A 118 6.92 13.41 -4.35
N ARG A 119 7.37 12.42 -3.57
CA ARG A 119 8.40 11.48 -4.01
C ARG A 119 7.73 10.45 -4.91
N CYS A 120 8.35 10.18 -6.05
CA CYS A 120 7.86 9.16 -6.97
C CYS A 120 8.67 7.89 -6.81
N ARG A 121 7.98 6.76 -6.89
CA ARG A 121 8.54 5.42 -6.74
C ARG A 121 8.17 4.58 -7.94
N VAL A 122 9.15 3.85 -8.46
CA VAL A 122 9.01 3.05 -9.68
C VAL A 122 9.61 1.67 -9.46
N GLN A 123 8.89 0.62 -9.86
CA GLN A 123 9.41 -0.75 -9.90
C GLN A 123 9.63 -1.14 -11.35
N LEU A 124 10.89 -1.31 -11.75
CA LEU A 124 11.24 -1.88 -13.04
C LEU A 124 11.07 -3.41 -12.99
N LYS A 125 10.23 -3.98 -13.85
CA LYS A 125 9.95 -5.42 -13.97
C LYS A 125 10.56 -5.94 -15.27
N PHE A 126 11.65 -6.68 -15.16
CA PHE A 126 12.43 -7.13 -16.31
C PHE A 126 11.81 -8.40 -16.91
N ASP A 127 11.43 -8.34 -18.19
CA ASP A 127 11.04 -9.51 -18.96
C ASP A 127 12.29 -10.27 -19.44
N VAL A 128 12.83 -11.10 -18.54
CA VAL A 128 14.04 -11.88 -18.77
C VAL A 128 13.81 -13.37 -18.55
N SER A 129 14.59 -14.18 -19.27
CA SER A 129 14.47 -15.64 -19.21
C SER A 129 14.83 -16.20 -17.82
N ARG A 130 14.46 -17.45 -17.56
CA ARG A 130 14.79 -18.13 -16.30
C ARG A 130 16.31 -18.30 -16.12
N GLU A 131 17.04 -18.46 -17.20
CA GLU A 131 18.50 -18.60 -17.22
C GLU A 131 19.17 -17.31 -16.76
N VAL A 132 18.68 -16.14 -17.20
CA VAL A 132 19.17 -14.83 -16.75
C VAL A 132 18.91 -14.66 -15.25
N ARG A 133 17.72 -15.01 -14.75
CA ARG A 133 17.39 -14.91 -13.32
C ARG A 133 18.21 -15.83 -12.39
N ARG A 134 18.92 -16.80 -12.94
CA ARG A 134 19.77 -17.75 -12.19
C ARG A 134 21.25 -17.37 -12.21
N ASP A 135 21.60 -16.30 -12.90
CA ASP A 135 22.98 -15.86 -13.09
C ASP A 135 23.06 -14.37 -12.73
N ALA A 136 23.73 -14.08 -11.61
CA ALA A 136 23.81 -12.72 -11.09
C ALA A 136 24.49 -11.76 -12.08
N ALA A 137 25.50 -12.20 -12.83
CA ALA A 137 26.18 -11.33 -13.79
C ALA A 137 25.27 -10.98 -14.97
N ARG A 138 24.52 -11.96 -15.49
CA ARG A 138 23.56 -11.73 -16.58
C ARG A 138 22.35 -10.92 -16.14
N ALA A 139 21.86 -11.14 -14.93
CA ALA A 139 20.79 -10.34 -14.35
C ALA A 139 21.24 -8.88 -14.12
N GLU A 140 22.46 -8.67 -13.62
CA GLU A 140 23.06 -7.35 -13.47
C GLU A 140 23.20 -6.64 -14.82
N GLU A 141 23.70 -7.34 -15.86
CA GLU A 141 23.78 -6.79 -17.22
C GLU A 141 22.41 -6.35 -17.76
N ALA A 142 21.34 -7.12 -17.48
CA ALA A 142 19.98 -6.75 -17.86
C ALA A 142 19.52 -5.47 -17.14
N VAL A 143 19.86 -5.29 -15.86
CA VAL A 143 19.57 -4.05 -15.11
C VAL A 143 20.35 -2.87 -15.68
N LEU A 144 21.65 -3.06 -15.95
CA LEU A 144 22.53 -2.02 -16.51
C LEU A 144 22.16 -1.63 -17.95
N ALA A 145 21.34 -2.41 -18.64
CA ALA A 145 20.83 -2.06 -19.97
C ALA A 145 19.85 -0.87 -19.96
N VAL A 146 19.22 -0.58 -18.81
CA VAL A 146 18.26 0.53 -18.64
C VAL A 146 18.66 1.52 -17.53
N LEU A 147 19.69 1.19 -16.74
CA LEU A 147 20.21 2.04 -15.68
C LEU A 147 21.71 2.31 -15.89
N GLU A 148 22.11 3.58 -15.89
CA GLU A 148 23.50 3.97 -15.71
C GLU A 148 23.78 4.09 -14.20
N VAL A 149 24.44 3.07 -13.62
CA VAL A 149 24.64 2.97 -12.17
C VAL A 149 25.94 3.64 -11.74
N HIS A 150 25.90 4.33 -10.60
CA HIS A 150 26.99 5.08 -10.02
C HIS A 150 27.16 4.80 -8.53
N ASP A 151 28.40 4.96 -8.05
CA ASP A 151 28.73 4.77 -6.64
C ASP A 151 28.20 5.88 -5.72
N SER A 152 27.91 7.07 -6.26
CA SER A 152 27.50 8.24 -5.49
C SER A 152 26.55 9.17 -6.26
N ALA A 153 25.76 9.95 -5.52
CA ALA A 153 24.87 10.97 -6.10
C ALA A 153 25.64 12.00 -6.93
N THR A 154 26.83 12.41 -6.48
CA THR A 154 27.67 13.38 -7.19
C THR A 154 28.13 12.82 -8.53
N SER A 155 28.56 11.56 -8.57
CA SER A 155 28.92 10.91 -9.84
C SER A 155 27.72 10.79 -10.78
N ALA A 156 26.55 10.42 -10.27
CA ALA A 156 25.34 10.31 -11.08
C ALA A 156 24.90 11.66 -11.66
N ARG A 157 25.02 12.74 -10.89
CA ARG A 157 24.81 14.12 -11.38
C ARG A 157 25.87 14.58 -12.39
N GLY A 158 27.03 13.93 -12.43
CA GLY A 158 28.05 14.17 -13.45
C GLY A 158 27.77 13.45 -14.77
N SER A 159 26.80 12.52 -14.80
CA SER A 159 26.46 11.74 -15.99
C SER A 159 25.92 12.63 -17.11
N GLN A 160 26.28 12.29 -18.35
CA GLN A 160 25.71 12.91 -19.55
C GLN A 160 24.27 12.45 -19.79
N ALA A 161 23.87 11.31 -19.25
CA ALA A 161 22.50 10.81 -19.35
C ALA A 161 21.53 11.56 -18.42
N TRP A 162 22.03 12.23 -17.37
CA TRP A 162 21.17 12.94 -16.42
C TRP A 162 20.50 14.15 -17.10
N ASN A 163 19.17 14.19 -17.03
CA ASN A 163 18.35 15.24 -17.63
C ASN A 163 18.38 16.57 -16.88
N ARG A 164 19.09 16.64 -15.73
CA ARG A 164 19.22 17.84 -14.89
C ARG A 164 17.89 18.42 -14.42
N ARG A 165 16.86 17.57 -14.28
CA ARG A 165 15.57 18.02 -13.76
C ARG A 165 15.75 18.56 -12.35
N GLU A 166 15.16 19.73 -12.11
CA GLU A 166 15.04 20.35 -10.81
C GLU A 166 13.58 20.27 -10.32
N PRO A 167 13.34 20.38 -9.00
CA PRO A 167 11.98 20.45 -8.47
C PRO A 167 11.24 21.65 -9.07
N GLU A 168 10.07 21.41 -9.65
CA GLU A 168 9.24 22.50 -10.16
C GLU A 168 8.71 23.35 -9.00
N ALA A 169 8.79 24.68 -9.10
CA ALA A 169 8.27 25.56 -8.05
C ALA A 169 6.76 25.35 -7.84
N LEU A 170 6.30 25.39 -6.58
CA LEU A 170 4.87 25.46 -6.29
C LEU A 170 4.31 26.81 -6.79
N PRO A 171 3.05 26.88 -7.24
CA PRO A 171 2.43 28.15 -7.60
C PRO A 171 2.46 29.14 -6.42
N ALA A 172 2.57 30.44 -6.73
CA ALA A 172 2.46 31.48 -5.73
C ALA A 172 1.11 31.37 -4.98
N GLY A 173 1.11 31.56 -3.66
CA GLY A 173 -0.10 31.43 -2.85
C GLY A 173 -0.43 30.00 -2.39
N SER A 174 0.40 29.00 -2.73
CA SER A 174 0.08 27.60 -2.39
C SER A 174 -0.09 27.37 -0.89
N GLU A 175 0.70 28.03 -0.04
CA GLU A 175 0.59 27.86 1.41
C GLU A 175 -0.73 28.42 1.98
N GLU A 176 -1.18 29.54 1.43
CA GLU A 176 -2.46 30.18 1.76
C GLU A 176 -3.63 29.27 1.35
N VAL A 177 -3.60 28.74 0.12
CA VAL A 177 -4.60 27.78 -0.38
C VAL A 177 -4.64 26.53 0.52
N TRP A 178 -3.48 26.01 0.94
CA TRP A 178 -3.41 24.88 1.88
C TRP A 178 -3.98 25.23 3.26
N ALA A 179 -3.82 26.47 3.73
CA ALA A 179 -4.39 26.91 5.00
C ALA A 179 -5.91 27.00 4.94
N GLU A 180 -6.45 27.62 3.89
CA GLU A 180 -7.90 27.69 3.64
C GLU A 180 -8.51 26.29 3.47
N TYR A 181 -7.83 25.42 2.72
CA TYR A 181 -8.24 24.03 2.54
C TYR A 181 -8.37 23.29 3.87
N ARG A 182 -7.42 23.43 4.80
CA ARG A 182 -7.49 22.75 6.11
C ARG A 182 -8.70 23.21 6.92
N VAL A 183 -9.01 24.50 6.90
CA VAL A 183 -10.22 25.05 7.55
C VAL A 183 -11.48 24.46 6.92
N TRP A 184 -11.56 24.52 5.59
CA TRP A 184 -12.69 23.98 4.84
C TRP A 184 -12.88 22.48 5.10
N LYS A 185 -11.81 21.68 5.05
CA LYS A 185 -11.86 20.22 5.25
C LYS A 185 -12.34 19.88 6.66
N ALA A 186 -11.84 20.57 7.68
CA ALA A 186 -12.29 20.41 9.06
C ALA A 186 -13.79 20.74 9.21
N GLN A 187 -14.25 21.81 8.55
CA GLN A 187 -15.68 22.15 8.53
C GLN A 187 -16.53 21.08 7.83
N GLN A 188 -16.06 20.50 6.72
CA GLN A 188 -16.76 19.40 6.04
C GLN A 188 -16.88 18.16 6.92
N VAL A 189 -15.81 17.76 7.60
CA VAL A 189 -15.82 16.64 8.56
C VAL A 189 -16.81 16.91 9.69
N ASN A 190 -16.73 18.08 10.33
CA ASN A 190 -17.63 18.46 11.42
C ASN A 190 -19.10 18.59 10.97
N ALA A 191 -19.35 18.99 9.72
CA ALA A 191 -20.70 18.99 9.15
C ALA A 191 -21.22 17.57 8.92
N ALA A 192 -20.39 16.65 8.43
CA ALA A 192 -20.75 15.25 8.26
C ALA A 192 -21.05 14.56 9.60
N VAL A 193 -20.21 14.79 10.62
CA VAL A 193 -20.42 14.28 11.99
C VAL A 193 -21.72 14.83 12.58
N ARG A 194 -21.97 16.15 12.49
CA ARG A 194 -23.25 16.75 12.95
C ARG A 194 -24.46 16.11 12.28
N ARG A 195 -24.45 16.03 10.95
CA ARG A 195 -25.56 15.46 10.19
C ARG A 195 -25.84 14.02 10.60
N ARG A 196 -24.78 13.22 10.75
CA ARG A 196 -24.92 11.81 11.19
C ARG A 196 -25.46 11.72 12.61
N LEU A 197 -24.95 12.55 13.53
CA LEU A 197 -25.40 12.64 14.91
C LEU A 197 -26.89 13.01 14.98
N GLU A 198 -27.33 14.02 14.23
CA GLU A 198 -28.72 14.43 14.12
C GLU A 198 -29.61 13.30 13.59
N GLU A 199 -29.17 12.60 12.54
CA GLU A 199 -29.90 11.47 11.95
C GLU A 199 -30.11 10.33 12.97
N VAL A 200 -29.05 9.87 13.64
CA VAL A 200 -29.17 8.76 14.60
C VAL A 200 -29.96 9.15 15.84
N LEU A 201 -29.86 10.40 16.31
CA LEU A 201 -30.65 10.90 17.42
C LEU A 201 -32.13 11.03 17.03
N ALA A 202 -32.43 11.47 15.80
CA ALA A 202 -33.79 11.53 15.30
C ALA A 202 -34.42 10.12 15.18
N ASP A 203 -33.67 9.12 14.70
CA ASP A 203 -34.13 7.72 14.64
C ASP A 203 -34.41 7.15 16.05
N ALA A 204 -33.52 7.40 17.01
CA ALA A 204 -33.73 7.02 18.40
C ALA A 204 -34.98 7.69 18.99
N GLN A 205 -35.15 9.00 18.77
CA GLN A 205 -36.32 9.75 19.24
C GLN A 205 -37.62 9.27 18.61
N ALA A 206 -37.63 8.98 17.30
CA ALA A 206 -38.79 8.43 16.62
C ALA A 206 -39.17 7.07 17.19
N THR A 207 -38.18 6.22 17.45
CA THR A 207 -38.36 4.91 18.10
C THR A 207 -38.97 5.08 19.50
N LEU A 208 -38.40 5.95 20.32
CA LEU A 208 -38.88 6.24 21.68
C LEU A 208 -40.32 6.80 21.69
N ARG A 209 -40.67 7.66 20.73
CA ARG A 209 -42.05 8.20 20.59
C ARG A 209 -43.06 7.15 20.16
N ALA A 210 -42.62 6.11 19.45
CA ALA A 210 -43.44 5.01 18.99
C ALA A 210 -43.47 3.82 19.98
N MET A 211 -42.86 3.99 21.17
CA MET A 211 -42.89 2.98 22.23
C MET A 211 -44.30 2.72 22.71
N ARG A 212 -44.53 1.48 23.11
CA ARG A 212 -45.78 1.03 23.72
C ARG A 212 -45.56 0.78 25.20
N ASP A 213 -46.64 0.86 25.97
CA ASP A 213 -46.67 0.69 27.41
C ASP A 213 -47.01 -0.75 27.85
N GLU A 214 -47.23 -1.67 26.92
CA GLU A 214 -47.53 -3.06 27.24
C GLU A 214 -46.32 -3.73 27.94
N PRO A 215 -46.51 -4.49 29.03
CA PRO A 215 -45.42 -5.12 29.78
C PRO A 215 -44.50 -6.00 28.91
N GLU A 216 -45.09 -6.78 27.99
CA GLU A 216 -44.36 -7.65 27.06
C GLU A 216 -43.47 -6.85 26.10
N TYR A 217 -43.93 -5.68 25.64
CA TYR A 217 -43.14 -4.78 24.79
C TYR A 217 -41.96 -4.23 25.57
N LEU A 218 -42.19 -3.73 26.79
CA LEU A 218 -41.17 -3.11 27.63
C LEU A 218 -40.10 -4.13 28.08
N GLU A 219 -40.48 -5.36 28.39
CA GLU A 219 -39.55 -6.46 28.70
C GLU A 219 -38.61 -6.74 27.52
N SER A 220 -39.18 -6.95 26.32
CA SER A 220 -38.38 -7.17 25.11
C SER A 220 -37.52 -5.96 24.75
N PHE A 221 -38.01 -4.74 24.96
CA PHE A 221 -37.23 -3.51 24.76
C PHE A 221 -35.99 -3.47 25.66
N ALA A 222 -36.17 -3.72 26.96
CA ALA A 222 -35.04 -3.78 27.90
C ALA A 222 -34.03 -4.88 27.53
N ALA A 223 -34.52 -6.05 27.11
CA ALA A 223 -33.67 -7.13 26.63
C ALA A 223 -32.88 -6.73 25.36
N GLY A 224 -33.52 -6.04 24.41
CA GLY A 224 -32.89 -5.54 23.20
C GLY A 224 -31.80 -4.51 23.48
N VAL A 225 -32.05 -3.59 24.43
CA VAL A 225 -31.05 -2.63 24.91
C VAL A 225 -29.84 -3.36 25.51
N ALA A 226 -30.08 -4.36 26.36
CA ALA A 226 -29.02 -5.13 27.02
C ALA A 226 -28.16 -5.90 26.02
N ALA A 227 -28.77 -6.47 24.97
CA ALA A 227 -28.07 -7.25 23.94
C ALA A 227 -27.03 -6.45 23.15
N ARG A 228 -27.21 -5.12 23.06
CA ARG A 228 -26.31 -4.21 22.33
C ARG A 228 -25.38 -3.41 23.23
N ARG A 229 -25.42 -3.60 24.55
CA ARG A 229 -24.65 -2.82 25.53
C ARG A 229 -23.13 -2.89 25.33
N HIS A 230 -22.63 -3.99 24.76
CA HIS A 230 -21.20 -4.26 24.59
C HIS A 230 -20.69 -4.00 23.17
N GLU A 231 -21.53 -3.49 22.27
CA GLU A 231 -21.09 -3.18 20.93
C GLU A 231 -20.19 -1.93 20.96
N SER A 232 -18.92 -2.12 20.61
CA SER A 232 -17.99 -1.00 20.49
C SER A 232 -18.23 -0.35 19.12
N PRO A 233 -18.55 0.95 19.08
CA PRO A 233 -18.44 1.67 17.83
C PRO A 233 -16.98 1.61 17.34
N GLY A 234 -16.80 1.47 16.03
CA GLY A 234 -15.48 1.48 15.39
C GLY A 234 -14.84 2.88 15.42
N ASP A 235 -13.90 3.11 14.49
CA ASP A 235 -13.35 4.45 14.28
C ASP A 235 -14.39 5.43 13.69
N CYS A 236 -13.99 6.68 13.53
CA CYS A 236 -14.88 7.74 13.05
C CYS A 236 -15.44 7.48 11.65
N ASP A 237 -14.66 6.86 10.76
CA ASP A 237 -15.10 6.52 9.41
C ASP A 237 -16.15 5.39 9.47
N ALA A 238 -15.91 4.37 10.30
CA ALA A 238 -16.88 3.31 10.55
C ALA A 238 -18.18 3.86 11.16
N LEU A 239 -18.11 4.84 12.07
CA LEU A 239 -19.27 5.49 12.68
C LEU A 239 -20.09 6.32 11.70
N LEU A 240 -19.43 7.06 10.81
CA LEU A 240 -20.08 7.86 9.77
C LEU A 240 -20.83 6.97 8.77
N GLY A 241 -20.30 5.77 8.47
CA GLY A 241 -20.92 4.78 7.57
C GLY A 241 -21.79 3.71 8.25
N ALA A 242 -21.85 3.67 9.58
CA ALA A 242 -22.53 2.60 10.31
C ALA A 242 -24.01 2.56 9.97
N SER A 243 -24.58 1.37 9.81
CA SER A 243 -26.03 1.18 9.60
C SER A 243 -26.61 0.27 10.68
N PHE A 244 -27.87 0.53 11.04
CA PHE A 244 -28.57 -0.31 12.00
C PHE A 244 -28.98 -1.64 11.35
N TYR A 245 -28.77 -2.73 12.09
CA TYR A 245 -29.31 -4.04 11.78
C TYR A 245 -29.82 -4.71 13.05
N VAL A 246 -30.83 -5.55 12.94
CA VAL A 246 -31.34 -6.36 14.06
C VAL A 246 -30.53 -7.64 14.14
N SER A 247 -30.15 -8.06 15.35
CA SER A 247 -29.53 -9.36 15.60
C SER A 247 -30.29 -10.15 16.66
N GLY A 248 -30.48 -11.45 16.42
CA GLY A 248 -31.12 -12.36 17.36
C GLY A 248 -32.58 -12.02 17.68
N SER A 249 -33.10 -12.63 18.73
CA SER A 249 -34.44 -12.40 19.30
C SER A 249 -34.36 -12.43 20.83
N GLY A 250 -35.30 -11.74 21.49
CA GLY A 250 -35.39 -11.77 22.95
C GLY A 250 -36.73 -11.23 23.47
N GLY A 251 -37.26 -11.93 24.48
CA GLY A 251 -38.55 -11.64 25.09
C GLY A 251 -39.76 -11.91 24.18
N PRO A 252 -40.97 -11.59 24.67
CA PRO A 252 -42.24 -11.92 24.01
C PRO A 252 -42.59 -11.02 22.80
N SER A 253 -42.05 -9.80 22.70
CA SER A 253 -42.36 -8.83 21.65
C SER A 253 -41.18 -8.61 20.68
N LYS A 254 -41.32 -9.10 19.44
CA LYS A 254 -40.33 -8.86 18.37
C LYS A 254 -40.06 -7.36 18.17
N ARG A 255 -41.13 -6.56 18.15
CA ARG A 255 -41.02 -5.11 17.97
C ARG A 255 -40.30 -4.43 19.15
N GLY A 256 -40.64 -4.80 20.39
CA GLY A 256 -39.94 -4.28 21.57
C GLY A 256 -38.44 -4.55 21.50
N TRP A 257 -38.06 -5.78 21.14
CA TRP A 257 -36.67 -6.19 20.98
C TRP A 257 -35.91 -5.39 19.91
N GLU A 258 -36.51 -5.20 18.74
CA GLU A 258 -35.95 -4.40 17.65
C GLU A 258 -35.77 -2.93 18.04
N ASP A 259 -36.81 -2.33 18.64
CA ASP A 259 -36.80 -0.94 19.11
C ASP A 259 -35.73 -0.73 20.21
N GLY A 260 -35.58 -1.68 21.12
CA GLY A 260 -34.56 -1.66 22.17
C GLY A 260 -33.14 -1.71 21.62
N GLN A 261 -32.88 -2.60 20.64
CA GLN A 261 -31.59 -2.64 19.96
C GLN A 261 -31.30 -1.36 19.19
N ARG A 262 -32.30 -0.81 18.50
CA ARG A 262 -32.17 0.43 17.71
C ARG A 262 -31.78 1.61 18.59
N VAL A 263 -32.44 1.78 19.74
CA VAL A 263 -32.11 2.85 20.69
C VAL A 263 -30.70 2.68 21.28
N ALA A 264 -30.33 1.46 21.65
CA ALA A 264 -28.98 1.18 22.18
C ALA A 264 -27.89 1.44 21.13
N TRP A 265 -28.09 0.96 19.90
CA TRP A 265 -27.18 1.20 18.78
C TRP A 265 -27.04 2.69 18.48
N ALA A 266 -28.15 3.41 18.32
CA ALA A 266 -28.14 4.84 18.01
C ALA A 266 -27.45 5.65 19.12
N SER A 267 -27.65 5.26 20.39
CA SER A 267 -26.99 5.87 21.54
C SER A 267 -25.47 5.64 21.54
N ALA A 268 -25.03 4.43 21.17
CA ALA A 268 -23.61 4.09 21.08
C ALA A 268 -22.93 4.86 19.93
N VAL A 269 -23.56 4.89 18.75
CA VAL A 269 -23.08 5.65 17.59
C VAL A 269 -23.03 7.15 17.89
N ALA A 270 -24.10 7.72 18.45
CA ALA A 270 -24.14 9.12 18.84
C ALA A 270 -23.00 9.49 19.79
N ARG A 271 -22.76 8.66 20.81
CA ARG A 271 -21.64 8.86 21.76
C ARG A 271 -20.29 8.80 21.06
N GLY A 272 -20.07 7.82 20.19
CA GLY A 272 -18.84 7.72 19.41
C GLY A 272 -18.59 8.95 18.55
N LEU A 273 -19.62 9.41 17.82
CA LEU A 273 -19.54 10.58 16.94
C LEU A 273 -19.18 11.87 17.66
N THR A 274 -19.53 12.03 18.94
CA THR A 274 -19.10 13.23 19.71
C THR A 274 -17.57 13.34 19.83
N GLY A 275 -16.84 12.23 19.76
CA GLY A 275 -15.38 12.22 19.74
C GLY A 275 -14.76 12.41 18.34
N CYS A 276 -15.59 12.49 17.29
CA CYS A 276 -15.13 12.58 15.90
C CYS A 276 -15.09 14.01 15.35
N PHE A 277 -15.49 15.00 16.16
CA PHE A 277 -15.26 16.39 15.82
C PHE A 277 -13.76 16.68 15.78
N VAL A 278 -13.36 17.40 14.75
CA VAL A 278 -11.97 17.85 14.56
C VAL A 278 -11.86 19.34 14.83
N ASP A 279 -10.72 19.76 15.37
CA ASP A 279 -10.45 21.18 15.56
C ASP A 279 -10.40 21.89 14.22
N VAL A 280 -11.07 23.04 14.14
CA VAL A 280 -10.99 23.92 12.97
C VAL A 280 -9.78 24.84 13.18
N PRO A 281 -8.74 24.77 12.33
CA PRO A 281 -7.60 25.67 12.45
C PRO A 281 -8.05 27.14 12.39
N PRO A 282 -7.33 28.07 13.04
CA PRO A 282 -7.65 29.49 12.90
C PRO A 282 -7.53 29.92 11.44
N ALA A 283 -8.53 30.67 10.96
CA ALA A 283 -8.40 31.38 9.70
C ALA A 283 -7.24 32.39 9.83
N ARG A 284 -6.36 32.42 8.82
CA ARG A 284 -5.30 33.43 8.72
C ARG A 284 -5.85 34.75 8.22
#